data_AF-A0A2V7JEJ4-F1
#
_entry.id   AF-A0A2V7JEJ4-F1
#
_cell.length_a   1.000
_cell.length_b   1.000
_cell.length_c   1.000
_cell.angle_alpha   90.00
_cell.angle_beta   90.00
_cell.angle_gamma   90.00
#
_symmetry.space_group_name_H-M   'P 1'
#
loop_
_entity.id
_entity.type
_entity.pdbx_description
1 polymer ?
#
loop_
_entity_poly.entity_id
_entity_poly.type
_entity_poly.pdbx_seq_one_letter_code
_entity_poly.pdbx_strand_id
1 'polypeptide(L)'
;MRGRILLVALAMIFSATCKRTPPPNACLQFSSDLMPDLAGGLIRKDFRIANAWAVKSDQTIDSSGVKFPAYFLSADIVAPSGEAVPGTWVTTEITKPGLIYSVSPQAQKYTTWAKSGDASTAGITMESAGAKESVACVLNGRAAAPQAGVTPKATTP
;
A
#
# COMPACT_ATOMS: atom_id res chain seq x y z
N MET A 1 2.28 -68.43 -17.38
CA MET A 1 2.88 -67.08 -17.47
C MET A 1 1.87 -66.07 -16.93
N ARG A 2 2.19 -65.41 -15.81
CA ARG A 2 1.33 -64.46 -15.10
C ARG A 2 1.49 -63.07 -15.73
N GLY A 3 0.49 -62.60 -16.47
CA GLY A 3 0.40 -61.21 -16.93
C GLY A 3 -0.46 -60.39 -15.98
N ARG A 4 0.17 -59.57 -15.12
CA ARG A 4 -0.51 -58.57 -14.29
C ARG A 4 -0.81 -57.36 -15.17
N ILE A 5 -2.07 -57.14 -15.51
CA ILE A 5 -2.54 -55.91 -16.15
C ILE A 5 -2.73 -54.88 -15.03
N LEU A 6 -1.81 -53.92 -14.98
CA LEU A 6 -1.87 -52.77 -14.09
C LEU A 6 -2.88 -51.77 -14.68
N LEU A 7 -4.10 -51.73 -14.14
CA LEU A 7 -5.06 -50.65 -14.40
C LEU A 7 -4.58 -49.39 -13.66
N VAL A 8 -3.95 -48.47 -14.39
CA VAL A 8 -3.63 -47.13 -13.90
C VAL A 8 -4.92 -46.31 -13.91
N ALA A 9 -5.51 -46.11 -12.74
CA ALA A 9 -6.63 -45.20 -12.54
C ALA A 9 -6.14 -43.77 -12.81
N LEU A 10 -6.65 -43.18 -13.89
CA LEU A 10 -6.47 -41.79 -14.27
C LEU A 10 -7.24 -40.92 -13.26
N ALA A 11 -6.55 -40.42 -12.23
CA ALA A 11 -7.09 -39.43 -11.32
C ALA A 11 -7.22 -38.10 -12.09
N MET A 12 -8.44 -37.80 -12.57
CA MET A 12 -8.80 -36.45 -13.00
C MET A 12 -8.83 -35.56 -11.76
N ILE A 13 -7.69 -34.93 -11.46
CA ILE A 13 -7.63 -33.84 -10.50
C ILE A 13 -8.40 -32.70 -11.16
N PHE A 14 -9.60 -32.45 -10.65
CA PHE A 14 -10.40 -31.28 -10.95
C PHE A 14 -9.50 -30.05 -10.80
N SER A 15 -9.05 -29.54 -11.95
CA SER A 15 -8.41 -28.25 -12.06
C SER A 15 -9.50 -27.23 -11.79
N ALA A 16 -9.77 -26.98 -10.51
CA ALA A 16 -10.31 -25.72 -10.05
C ALA A 16 -9.26 -24.67 -10.39
N THR A 17 -9.21 -24.33 -11.67
CA THR A 17 -8.59 -23.12 -12.17
C THR A 17 -9.49 -22.04 -11.59
N CYS A 18 -9.26 -21.69 -10.33
CA CYS A 18 -9.60 -20.39 -9.82
C CYS A 18 -8.95 -19.44 -10.81
N LYS A 19 -9.75 -19.00 -11.79
CA LYS A 19 -9.52 -17.76 -12.50
C LYS A 19 -9.26 -16.79 -11.35
N ARG A 20 -7.98 -16.48 -11.11
CA ARG A 20 -7.61 -15.34 -10.28
C ARG A 20 -8.21 -14.17 -11.05
N THR A 21 -9.44 -13.83 -10.70
CA THR A 21 -9.92 -12.46 -10.82
C THR A 21 -8.77 -11.62 -10.25
N PRO A 22 -8.21 -10.67 -11.02
CA PRO A 22 -7.25 -9.73 -10.46
C PRO A 22 -7.86 -9.21 -9.16
N PRO A 23 -7.14 -9.25 -8.02
CA PRO A 23 -7.71 -8.75 -6.78
C PRO A 23 -8.20 -7.32 -7.06
N PRO A 24 -9.45 -6.97 -6.73
CA PRO A 24 -9.88 -5.59 -6.83
C PRO A 24 -8.94 -4.77 -5.94
N ASN A 25 -8.31 -3.75 -6.53
CA ASN A 25 -7.31 -2.84 -5.93
C ASN A 25 -5.84 -3.28 -5.94
N ALA A 26 -5.29 -3.51 -7.14
CA ALA A 26 -3.83 -3.60 -7.30
C ALA A 26 -3.13 -2.39 -6.64
N CYS A 27 -2.16 -2.66 -5.76
CA CYS A 27 -1.24 -1.65 -5.23
C CYS A 27 -0.69 -0.82 -6.38
N LEU A 28 -1.03 0.46 -6.41
CA LEU A 28 -0.50 1.40 -7.40
C LEU A 28 0.68 2.11 -6.77
N GLN A 29 1.83 2.11 -7.44
CA GLN A 29 2.94 2.93 -6.98
C GLN A 29 2.51 4.41 -7.03
N PHE A 30 2.68 5.13 -5.93
CA PHE A 30 2.34 6.54 -5.90
C PHE A 30 3.33 7.32 -6.77
N SER A 31 2.82 8.27 -7.55
CA SER A 31 3.64 9.02 -8.50
C SER A 31 4.80 9.71 -7.79
N SER A 32 6.02 9.53 -8.32
CA SER A 32 7.22 10.22 -7.83
C SER A 32 7.07 11.74 -7.90
N ASP A 33 6.29 12.24 -8.86
CA ASP A 33 6.08 13.66 -9.09
C ASP A 33 5.22 14.31 -8.00
N LEU A 34 4.42 13.50 -7.28
CA LEU A 34 3.57 13.95 -6.17
C LEU A 34 4.20 13.71 -4.80
N MET A 35 5.34 13.01 -4.74
CA MET A 35 6.07 12.81 -3.50
C MET A 35 6.49 14.13 -2.83
N PRO A 36 6.93 15.18 -3.57
CA PRO A 36 7.23 16.48 -2.96
C PRO A 36 6.02 17.13 -2.29
N ASP A 37 4.84 17.02 -2.90
CA ASP A 37 3.61 17.56 -2.31
C ASP A 37 3.31 16.84 -1.01
N LEU A 38 3.26 15.50 -1.02
CA LEU A 38 3.02 14.68 0.16
C LEU A 38 4.03 14.96 1.29
N ALA A 39 5.32 15.01 0.94
CA ALA A 39 6.41 15.29 1.86
C ALA A 39 6.41 16.75 2.34
N GLY A 40 5.83 17.67 1.58
CA GLY A 40 5.64 19.08 1.95
C GLY A 40 4.89 19.24 3.28
N GLY A 41 3.97 18.30 3.57
CA GLY A 41 3.24 18.24 4.83
C GLY A 41 4.03 17.72 6.02
N LEU A 42 5.27 17.21 5.88
CA LEU A 42 6.07 16.79 7.03
C LEU A 42 6.37 17.98 7.96
N ILE A 43 6.08 17.80 9.26
CA ILE A 43 6.37 18.79 10.31
C ILE A 43 7.88 18.99 10.46
N ARG A 44 8.63 17.89 10.39
CA ARG A 44 10.10 17.86 10.49
C ARG A 44 10.72 17.67 9.13
N LYS A 45 11.66 18.55 8.75
CA LYS A 45 12.31 18.55 7.43
C LYS A 45 13.46 17.56 7.28
N ASP A 46 13.95 17.01 8.39
CA ASP A 46 14.96 15.95 8.40
C ASP A 46 14.34 14.54 8.29
N PHE A 47 13.02 14.44 8.36
CA PHE A 47 12.28 13.24 8.00
C PHE A 47 12.03 13.25 6.48
N ARG A 48 11.84 12.07 5.90
CA ARG A 48 11.47 11.93 4.48
C ARG A 48 10.34 10.94 4.29
N ILE A 49 9.61 11.08 3.19
CA ILE A 49 8.65 10.07 2.72
C ILE A 49 9.31 9.18 1.67
N ALA A 50 9.11 7.88 1.76
CA ALA A 50 9.60 6.89 0.80
C ALA A 50 8.59 5.75 0.60
N ASN A 51 8.80 4.90 -0.42
CA ASN A 51 8.05 3.65 -0.60
C ASN A 51 6.52 3.85 -0.53
N ALA A 52 6.03 4.79 -1.34
CA ALA A 52 4.63 5.20 -1.30
C ALA A 52 3.77 4.39 -2.27
N TRP A 53 2.65 3.88 -1.76
CA TRP A 53 1.69 3.05 -2.49
C TRP A 53 0.26 3.53 -2.25
N ALA A 54 -0.51 3.56 -3.32
CA ALA A 54 -1.91 3.92 -3.32
C ALA A 54 -2.81 2.74 -3.64
N VAL A 55 -3.98 2.74 -3.02
CA VAL A 55 -5.05 1.77 -3.22
C VAL A 55 -6.33 2.57 -3.44
N LYS A 56 -7.01 2.31 -4.56
CA LYS A 56 -8.34 2.88 -4.79
C LYS A 56 -9.31 2.32 -3.76
N SER A 57 -10.13 3.19 -3.17
CA SER A 57 -11.19 2.79 -2.26
C SER A 57 -12.54 2.75 -2.97
N ASP A 58 -13.45 1.96 -2.42
CA ASP A 58 -14.88 2.04 -2.73
C ASP A 58 -15.56 3.20 -1.98
N GLN A 59 -14.86 3.82 -1.02
CA GLN A 59 -15.32 5.00 -0.30
C GLN A 59 -15.14 6.27 -1.15
N THR A 60 -15.87 7.32 -0.79
CA THR A 60 -15.78 8.64 -1.43
C THR A 60 -15.49 9.72 -0.40
N ILE A 61 -14.78 10.76 -0.81
CA ILE A 61 -14.65 12.00 -0.03
C ILE A 61 -15.77 12.94 -0.47
N ASP A 62 -16.57 13.44 0.47
CA ASP A 62 -17.63 14.42 0.19
C ASP A 62 -17.11 15.83 0.48
N SER A 63 -16.93 16.64 -0.56
CA SER A 63 -16.60 18.05 -0.40
C SER A 63 -17.78 18.88 -0.87
N SER A 64 -18.50 19.46 0.09
CA SER A 64 -19.62 20.37 -0.16
C SER A 64 -20.71 19.80 -1.08
N GLY A 65 -21.02 18.50 -0.95
CA GLY A 65 -22.04 17.81 -1.75
C GLY A 65 -21.52 17.22 -3.05
N VAL A 66 -20.22 17.37 -3.36
CA VAL A 66 -19.55 16.74 -4.50
C VAL A 66 -18.73 15.55 -4.00
N LYS A 67 -18.98 14.37 -4.59
CA LYS A 67 -18.29 13.13 -4.22
C LYS A 67 -17.07 12.90 -5.11
N PHE A 68 -15.92 12.80 -4.49
CA PHE A 68 -14.66 12.46 -5.13
C PHE A 68 -14.27 11.01 -4.82
N PRO A 69 -13.61 10.30 -5.76
CA PRO A 69 -13.04 9.00 -5.46
C PRO A 69 -12.01 9.12 -4.32
N ALA A 70 -12.01 8.19 -3.39
CA ALA A 70 -11.01 8.13 -2.33
C ALA A 70 -9.89 7.15 -2.70
N TYR A 71 -8.65 7.55 -2.49
CA TYR A 71 -7.48 6.70 -2.63
C TYR A 71 -6.75 6.68 -1.29
N PHE A 72 -6.59 5.50 -0.72
CA PHE A 72 -5.72 5.32 0.44
C PHE A 72 -4.29 5.31 -0.03
N LEU A 73 -3.47 6.17 0.56
CA LEU A 73 -2.06 6.31 0.27
C LEU A 73 -1.30 5.97 1.54
N SER A 74 -0.46 4.94 1.50
CA SER A 74 0.47 4.65 2.59
C SER A 74 1.90 4.82 2.10
N ALA A 75 2.77 5.30 2.99
CA ALA A 75 4.18 5.48 2.69
C ALA A 75 5.02 5.37 3.97
N ASP A 76 6.31 5.12 3.79
CA ASP A 76 7.28 5.11 4.87
C ASP A 76 7.65 6.54 5.26
N ILE A 77 7.37 6.90 6.50
CA ILE A 77 7.92 8.07 7.17
C ILE A 77 9.25 7.64 7.78
N VAL A 78 10.34 8.08 7.17
CA VAL A 78 11.70 7.66 7.53
C VAL A 78 12.37 8.75 8.36
N ALA A 79 12.75 8.41 9.58
CA ALA A 79 13.51 9.26 10.48
C ALA A 79 15.00 9.32 10.07
N PRO A 80 15.77 10.33 10.53
CA PRO A 80 17.21 10.41 10.26
C PRO A 80 18.01 9.19 10.72
N SER A 81 17.54 8.48 11.75
CA SER A 81 18.12 7.23 12.23
C SER A 81 17.98 6.06 11.25
N GLY A 82 17.16 6.22 10.20
CA GLY A 82 16.79 5.16 9.25
C GLY A 82 15.55 4.36 9.68
N GLU A 83 15.01 4.60 10.88
CA GLU A 83 13.76 3.99 11.31
C GLU A 83 12.60 4.44 10.40
N ALA A 84 11.80 3.49 9.92
CA ALA A 84 10.70 3.73 9.01
C ALA A 84 9.38 3.21 9.57
N VAL A 85 8.41 4.10 9.74
CA VAL A 85 7.05 3.76 10.17
C VAL A 85 6.03 4.13 9.09
N PRO A 86 5.02 3.29 8.82
CA PRO A 86 4.02 3.60 7.81
C PRO A 86 3.09 4.72 8.27
N GLY A 87 3.02 5.79 7.50
CA GLY A 87 1.95 6.78 7.53
C GLY A 87 0.87 6.41 6.51
N THR A 88 -0.40 6.66 6.83
CA THR A 88 -1.52 6.44 5.92
C THR A 88 -2.36 7.71 5.82
N TRP A 89 -2.64 8.11 4.59
CA TRP A 89 -3.49 9.24 4.21
C TRP A 89 -4.60 8.75 3.29
N VAL A 90 -5.60 9.58 3.09
CA VAL A 90 -6.55 9.47 2.00
C VAL A 90 -6.44 10.70 1.11
N THR A 91 -6.48 10.51 -0.20
CA THR A 91 -6.46 11.57 -1.20
C THR A 91 -7.57 11.40 -2.22
N THR A 92 -7.99 12.50 -2.83
CA THR A 92 -8.95 12.49 -3.95
C THR A 92 -8.32 12.09 -5.29
N GLU A 93 -6.98 12.06 -5.38
CA GLU A 93 -6.25 11.93 -6.64
C GLU A 93 -4.82 11.42 -6.42
N ILE A 94 -4.28 10.68 -7.39
CA ILE A 94 -2.93 10.08 -7.34
C ILE A 94 -2.05 10.45 -8.54
N THR A 95 -2.57 11.24 -9.47
CA THR A 95 -1.86 11.68 -10.70
C THR A 95 -1.53 13.18 -10.72
N LYS A 96 -2.14 13.97 -9.83
CA LYS A 96 -1.93 15.41 -9.65
C LYS A 96 -2.16 15.77 -8.17
N PRO A 97 -1.76 16.97 -7.72
CA PRO A 97 -2.04 17.41 -6.35
C PRO A 97 -3.55 17.39 -6.07
N GLY A 98 -3.92 16.80 -4.92
CA GLY A 98 -5.30 16.64 -4.47
C GLY A 98 -5.46 17.02 -3.01
N LEU A 99 -6.67 16.85 -2.47
CA LEU A 99 -6.89 16.98 -1.03
C LEU A 99 -6.21 15.80 -0.32
N ILE A 100 -5.50 16.06 0.78
CA ILE A 100 -4.81 15.02 1.56
C ILE A 100 -5.29 15.08 3.02
N TYR A 101 -5.74 13.94 3.54
CA TYR A 101 -6.17 13.79 4.93
C TYR A 101 -5.40 12.66 5.61
N SER A 102 -4.84 12.93 6.79
CA SER A 102 -4.15 11.98 7.65
C SER A 102 -5.12 11.01 8.32
N VAL A 103 -5.00 9.73 8.00
CA VAL A 103 -5.84 8.65 8.54
C VAL A 103 -5.15 7.94 9.70
N SER A 104 -3.87 7.57 9.55
CA SER A 104 -3.16 6.85 10.63
C SER A 104 -2.66 7.80 11.73
N PRO A 105 -2.49 7.31 12.97
CA PRO A 105 -1.88 8.10 14.05
C PRO A 105 -0.48 8.62 13.69
N GLN A 106 0.31 7.87 12.92
CA GLN A 106 1.65 8.31 12.51
C GLN A 106 1.59 9.44 11.48
N ALA A 107 0.67 9.36 10.51
CA ALA A 107 0.41 10.46 9.58
C ALA A 107 -0.02 11.73 10.32
N GLN A 108 -0.93 11.61 11.29
CA GLN A 108 -1.39 12.74 12.11
C GLN A 108 -0.30 13.29 13.03
N LYS A 109 0.63 12.45 13.50
CA LYS A 109 1.73 12.85 14.38
C LYS A 109 2.84 13.60 13.64
N TYR A 110 3.16 13.19 12.41
CA TYR A 110 4.34 13.67 11.69
C TYR A 110 4.03 14.62 10.53
N THR A 111 2.76 14.82 10.18
CA THR A 111 2.36 15.73 9.10
C THR A 111 1.36 16.80 9.53
N THR A 112 1.31 17.89 8.79
CA THR A 112 0.38 19.02 8.96
C THR A 112 -0.89 18.88 8.15
N TRP A 113 -1.11 17.74 7.49
CA TRP A 113 -2.34 17.51 6.73
C TRP A 113 -3.57 17.46 7.64
N ALA A 114 -4.74 17.79 7.07
CA ALA A 114 -6.02 17.69 7.76
C ALA A 114 -6.22 16.26 8.30
N LYS A 115 -6.92 16.09 9.41
CA LYS A 115 -7.22 14.75 9.95
C LYS A 115 -8.47 14.21 9.30
N SER A 116 -8.51 12.92 8.99
CA SER A 116 -9.77 12.28 8.60
C SER A 116 -10.69 12.10 9.81
N GLY A 117 -11.99 11.93 9.56
CA GLY A 117 -13.04 11.78 10.56
C GLY A 117 -14.01 12.97 10.67
N ASP A 118 -13.76 14.04 9.91
CA ASP A 118 -14.71 15.11 9.66
C ASP A 118 -15.78 14.69 8.64
N ALA A 119 -16.82 15.54 8.47
CA ALA A 119 -17.98 15.21 7.62
C ALA A 119 -17.57 14.78 6.20
N SER A 120 -16.50 15.38 5.66
CA SER A 120 -15.97 15.08 4.33
C SER A 120 -15.33 13.70 4.19
N THR A 121 -14.86 13.12 5.29
CA THR A 121 -14.16 11.83 5.31
C THR A 121 -14.82 10.84 6.28
N ALA A 122 -16.13 11.00 6.53
CA ALA A 122 -16.87 10.17 7.46
C ALA A 122 -16.74 8.67 7.13
N GLY A 123 -16.33 7.88 8.12
CA GLY A 123 -16.12 6.44 7.97
C GLY A 123 -14.81 6.03 7.28
N ILE A 124 -13.95 6.98 6.87
CA ILE A 124 -12.60 6.70 6.39
C ILE A 124 -11.67 6.59 7.60
N THR A 125 -11.28 5.37 7.93
CA THR A 125 -10.44 5.06 9.09
C THR A 125 -9.37 4.03 8.73
N MET A 126 -8.53 3.66 9.69
CA MET A 126 -7.55 2.58 9.49
C MET A 126 -8.20 1.19 9.37
N GLU A 127 -9.47 1.05 9.75
CA GLU A 127 -10.24 -0.18 9.61
C GLU A 127 -10.72 -0.41 8.17
N SER A 128 -10.77 0.65 7.35
CA SER A 128 -11.11 0.59 5.94
C SER A 128 -10.21 -0.38 5.18
N ALA A 129 -10.79 -1.17 4.27
CA ALA A 129 -10.06 -2.18 3.50
C ALA A 129 -8.85 -1.56 2.76
N GLY A 130 -9.05 -0.42 2.10
CA GLY A 130 -7.97 0.27 1.38
C GLY A 130 -6.86 0.80 2.28
N ALA A 131 -7.15 1.17 3.53
CA ALA A 131 -6.12 1.57 4.49
C ALA A 131 -5.21 0.38 4.82
N LYS A 132 -5.80 -0.76 5.19
CA LYS A 132 -5.05 -1.99 5.50
C LYS A 132 -4.26 -2.48 4.30
N GLU A 133 -4.87 -2.45 3.12
CA GLU A 133 -4.23 -2.89 1.88
C GLU A 133 -3.07 -1.99 1.48
N SER A 134 -3.22 -0.66 1.53
CA SER A 134 -2.12 0.26 1.21
C SER A 134 -0.94 0.08 2.17
N VAL A 135 -1.18 -0.15 3.47
CA VAL A 135 -0.11 -0.49 4.43
C VAL A 135 0.57 -1.80 4.05
N ALA A 136 -0.20 -2.83 3.68
CA ALA A 136 0.37 -4.09 3.21
C ALA A 136 1.24 -3.89 1.96
N CYS A 137 0.83 -3.03 1.02
CA CYS A 137 1.64 -2.68 -0.15
C CYS A 137 3.01 -2.10 0.27
N VAL A 138 3.02 -1.14 1.20
CA VAL A 138 4.26 -0.56 1.75
C VAL A 138 5.13 -1.64 2.36
N LEU A 139 4.59 -2.46 3.26
CA LEU A 139 5.36 -3.49 3.97
C LEU A 139 5.92 -4.55 3.01
N ASN A 140 5.17 -4.96 2.00
CA ASN A 140 5.64 -5.87 0.95
C ASN A 140 6.71 -5.22 0.07
N GLY A 141 6.56 -3.92 -0.24
CA GLY A 141 7.54 -3.14 -0.99
C GLY A 141 8.89 -3.00 -0.26
N ARG A 142 8.88 -2.97 1.08
CA ARG A 142 10.12 -2.96 1.89
C ARG A 142 10.95 -4.23 1.69
N ALA A 143 10.31 -5.39 1.52
CA ALA A 143 11.01 -6.67 1.32
C ALA A 143 11.68 -6.79 -0.07
N ALA A 144 11.25 -5.98 -1.05
CA ALA A 144 11.83 -5.91 -2.38
C ALA A 144 13.00 -4.91 -2.49
N ALA A 145 13.21 -4.05 -1.50
CA ALA A 145 14.41 -3.22 -1.43
C ALA A 145 15.59 -4.10 -0.96
N PRO A 146 16.66 -4.26 -1.76
CA PRO A 146 17.82 -5.02 -1.29
C PRO A 146 18.35 -4.33 -0.04
N GLN A 147 18.36 -5.06 1.07
CA GLN A 147 19.14 -4.70 2.24
C GLN A 147 20.58 -4.54 1.77
N ALA A 148 21.07 -3.31 1.69
CA ALA A 148 22.49 -3.06 1.52
C ALA A 148 23.21 -3.72 2.70
N GLY A 149 23.83 -4.88 2.48
CA GLY A 149 24.62 -5.53 3.54
C GLY A 149 24.78 -7.06 3.53
N VAL A 150 24.34 -7.82 2.53
CA VAL A 150 24.73 -9.23 2.42
C VAL A 150 25.64 -9.45 1.23
N THR A 151 26.94 -9.24 1.44
CA THR A 151 27.97 -9.81 0.58
C THR A 151 27.83 -11.34 0.63
N PRO A 152 27.59 -12.03 -0.49
CA PRO A 152 27.64 -13.48 -0.51
C PRO A 152 29.08 -13.88 -0.18
N LYS A 153 29.27 -14.61 0.92
CA LYS A 153 30.54 -15.28 1.17
C LYS A 153 30.73 -16.29 0.04
N ALA A 154 31.69 -16.03 -0.83
CA ALA A 154 32.11 -16.97 -1.85
C ALA A 154 32.58 -18.26 -1.17
N THR A 155 31.90 -19.37 -1.43
CA THR A 155 32.43 -20.70 -1.14
C THR A 155 33.32 -21.08 -2.31
N THR A 156 34.63 -21.00 -2.11
CA THR A 156 35.65 -21.48 -3.05
C THR A 156 35.59 -23.02 -3.13
N PRO A 157 35.82 -23.62 -4.32
CA PRO A 157 35.79 -25.08 -4.52
C PRO A 157 36.82 -25.86 -3.68
#